data_AF-A0A354UWT6-F1
#
_entry.id   AF-A0A354UWT6-F1
#
_cell.length_a   1.000
_cell.length_b   1.000
_cell.length_c   1.000
_cell.angle_alpha   90.00
_cell.angle_beta   90.00
_cell.angle_gamma   90.00
#
_symmetry.space_group_name_H-M   'P 1'
#
loop_
_entity.id
_entity.type
_entity.pdbx_description
1 polymer ?
#
loop_
_entity_poly.entity_id
_entity_poly.type
_entity_poly.pdbx_seq_one_letter_code
_entity_poly.pdbx_strand_id
1 'polypeptide(L)'
;MTDARAREQLRQERETFDQAKAHDARWFTLRLAAGYAGIGLLLVIALGSGYLLLFPASYSPATIAISATTLLGDMLGLVASIFKLVLQQRSSVPLKPVTGIRLESY
;
A
#
# COMPACT_ATOMS: atom_id res chain seq x y z
N MET A 1 -21.07 -17.49 39.29
CA MET A 1 -19.73 -17.86 38.74
C MET A 1 -19.55 -17.46 37.26
N THR A 2 -20.48 -16.72 36.67
CA THR A 2 -20.46 -16.30 35.24
C THR A 2 -19.72 -14.99 34.99
N ASP A 3 -19.74 -14.06 35.96
CA ASP A 3 -19.23 -12.69 35.77
C ASP A 3 -17.71 -12.60 35.61
N ALA A 4 -16.94 -13.45 36.31
CA ALA A 4 -15.49 -13.44 36.23
C ALA A 4 -14.97 -13.91 34.87
N ARG A 5 -15.61 -14.95 34.30
CA ARG A 5 -15.27 -15.46 32.96
C ARG A 5 -15.67 -14.49 31.85
N ALA A 6 -16.85 -13.86 31.98
CA ALA A 6 -17.31 -12.85 31.03
C ALA A 6 -16.41 -11.59 31.03
N ARG A 7 -15.96 -11.13 32.21
CA ARG A 7 -15.00 -10.01 32.30
C ARG A 7 -13.65 -10.35 31.69
N GLU A 8 -13.17 -11.57 31.91
CA GLU A 8 -11.90 -12.02 31.35
C GLU A 8 -11.96 -12.18 29.82
N GLN A 9 -13.08 -12.65 29.27
CA GLN A 9 -13.31 -12.66 27.83
C GLN A 9 -13.28 -11.25 27.24
N LEU A 10 -13.99 -10.30 27.85
CA LEU A 10 -13.98 -8.90 27.40
C LEU A 10 -12.58 -8.27 27.46
N ARG A 11 -11.75 -8.66 28.44
CA ARG A 11 -10.34 -8.23 28.51
C ARG A 11 -9.54 -8.76 27.33
N GLN A 12 -9.64 -10.06 27.05
CA GLN A 12 -8.92 -10.71 25.95
C GLN A 12 -9.35 -10.17 24.58
N GLU A 13 -10.65 -9.94 24.39
CA GLU A 13 -11.17 -9.33 23.15
C GLU A 13 -10.61 -7.93 22.94
N ARG A 14 -10.51 -7.14 24.01
CA ARG A 14 -9.98 -5.77 23.96
C ARG A 14 -8.49 -5.75 23.67
N GLU A 15 -7.72 -6.62 24.33
CA GLU A 15 -6.28 -6.78 24.08
C GLU A 15 -6.00 -7.23 22.64
N THR A 16 -6.80 -8.18 22.13
CA THR A 16 -6.67 -8.66 20.75
C THR A 16 -7.04 -7.57 19.75
N PHE A 17 -8.09 -6.79 20.03
CA PHE A 17 -8.50 -5.66 19.19
C PHE A 17 -7.44 -4.56 19.16
N ASP A 18 -6.86 -4.20 20.30
CA ASP A 18 -5.83 -3.17 20.37
C ASP A 18 -4.55 -3.59 19.64
N GLN A 19 -4.16 -4.87 19.73
CA GLN A 19 -3.04 -5.41 18.97
C GLN A 19 -3.32 -5.39 17.45
N ALA A 20 -4.51 -5.81 17.03
CA ALA A 20 -4.90 -5.78 15.62
C ALA A 20 -4.92 -4.35 15.06
N LYS A 21 -5.48 -3.40 15.82
CA LYS A 21 -5.50 -1.98 15.46
C LYS A 21 -4.10 -1.40 15.30
N ALA A 22 -3.18 -1.73 16.21
CA ALA A 22 -1.79 -1.26 16.13
C ALA A 22 -1.05 -1.87 14.92
N HIS A 23 -1.31 -3.14 14.60
CA HIS A 23 -0.76 -3.80 13.43
C HIS A 23 -1.25 -3.14 12.13
N ASP A 24 -2.56 -2.91 12.00
CA ASP A 24 -3.15 -2.26 10.84
C ASP A 24 -2.64 -0.83 10.65
N ALA A 25 -2.50 -0.06 11.74
CA ALA A 25 -1.96 1.30 11.68
C ALA A 25 -0.51 1.33 11.15
N ARG A 26 0.34 0.40 11.62
CA ARG A 26 1.72 0.26 11.13
C ARG A 26 1.75 -0.16 9.67
N TRP A 27 0.90 -1.09 9.28
CA TRP A 27 0.83 -1.58 7.90
C TRP A 27 0.33 -0.52 6.93
N PHE A 28 -0.64 0.29 7.36
CA PHE A 28 -1.09 1.45 6.62
C PHE A 28 0.03 2.47 6.43
N THR A 29 0.75 2.80 7.51
CA THR A 29 1.88 3.74 7.45
C THR A 29 2.98 3.24 6.52
N LEU A 30 3.29 1.94 6.55
CA LEU A 30 4.31 1.33 5.69
C LEU A 30 3.90 1.38 4.21
N ARG A 31 2.62 1.07 3.91
CA ARG A 31 2.07 1.20 2.55
C ARG A 31 2.11 2.64 2.05
N LEU A 32 1.79 3.59 2.93
CA LEU A 32 1.81 5.01 2.59
C LEU A 32 3.24 5.49 2.30
N ALA A 33 4.21 5.12 3.16
CA ALA A 33 5.62 5.43 2.97
C ALA A 33 6.17 4.80 1.67
N ALA A 34 5.84 3.54 1.39
CA ALA A 34 6.22 2.87 0.15
C ALA A 34 5.62 3.55 -1.09
N GLY A 35 4.36 4.02 -1.00
CA GLY A 35 3.72 4.80 -2.05
C GLY A 35 4.44 6.12 -2.34
N TYR A 36 4.74 6.90 -1.30
CA TYR A 36 5.50 8.15 -1.44
C TYR A 36 6.91 7.93 -1.98
N ALA A 37 7.61 6.88 -1.52
CA ALA A 37 8.93 6.52 -2.04
C ALA A 37 8.87 6.15 -3.53
N GLY A 38 7.84 5.39 -3.95
CA GLY A 38 7.62 5.04 -5.35
C GLY A 38 7.36 6.26 -6.23
N ILE A 39 6.53 7.21 -5.77
CA ILE A 39 6.29 8.47 -6.49
C ILE A 39 7.59 9.28 -6.62
N GLY A 40 8.37 9.40 -5.54
CA GLY A 40 9.64 10.10 -5.56
C GLY A 40 10.63 9.50 -6.55
N LEU A 41 10.76 8.17 -6.57
CA LEU A 41 11.63 7.46 -7.49
C LEU A 41 11.20 7.67 -8.95
N LEU A 42 9.91 7.57 -9.25
CA LEU A 42 9.34 7.85 -10.57
C LEU A 42 9.67 9.28 -11.03
N LEU A 43 9.55 10.25 -10.13
CA LEU A 43 9.87 11.66 -10.43
C LEU A 43 11.35 11.83 -10.80
N VAL A 44 12.26 11.19 -10.07
CA VAL A 44 13.69 11.23 -10.35
C VAL A 44 14.01 10.61 -11.72
N ILE A 45 13.41 9.45 -12.04
CA ILE A 45 13.64 8.78 -13.32
C ILE A 45 13.05 9.59 -14.48
N ALA A 46 11.85 10.15 -14.30
CA ALA A 46 11.20 11.00 -15.30
C ALA A 46 12.01 12.27 -15.59
N LEU A 47 12.50 12.96 -14.55
CA LEU A 47 13.33 14.15 -14.71
C LEU A 47 14.68 13.82 -15.34
N GLY A 48 15.33 12.73 -14.91
CA GLY A 48 16.60 12.27 -15.49
C GLY A 48 16.46 11.90 -16.97
N SER A 49 15.47 11.08 -17.30
CA SER A 49 15.22 10.64 -18.68
C SER A 49 14.77 11.82 -19.56
N GLY A 50 13.92 12.70 -19.04
CA GLY A 50 13.49 13.92 -19.74
C GLY A 50 14.65 14.87 -20.02
N TYR A 51 15.57 15.05 -19.06
CA TYR A 51 16.77 15.86 -19.25
C TYR A 51 17.67 15.28 -20.34
N LEU A 52 17.89 13.96 -20.35
CA LEU A 52 18.68 13.28 -21.38
C LEU A 52 18.07 13.43 -22.79
N LEU A 53 16.73 13.39 -22.89
CA LEU A 53 16.01 13.57 -24.15
C LEU A 53 16.03 15.01 -24.67
N LEU A 54 16.09 16.01 -23.76
CA LEU A 54 16.15 17.43 -24.13
C LEU A 54 17.53 17.90 -24.58
N PHE A 55 18.61 17.20 -24.19
CA PHE A 55 19.99 17.51 -24.60
C PHE A 55 20.66 16.38 -25.41
N PRO A 56 20.08 15.94 -26.54
CA PRO A 56 20.52 14.75 -27.26
C PRO A 56 21.92 14.88 -27.87
N ALA A 57 22.40 16.10 -28.13
CA ALA A 57 23.68 16.36 -28.78
C ALA A 57 24.91 15.97 -27.93
N SER A 58 24.74 15.78 -26.62
CA SER A 58 25.85 15.47 -25.69
C SER A 58 25.96 13.97 -25.36
N TYR A 59 25.03 13.15 -25.83
CA TYR A 59 24.88 11.76 -25.37
C TYR A 59 24.89 10.76 -26.53
N SER A 60 25.42 9.57 -26.26
CA SER A 60 25.45 8.47 -27.20
C SER A 60 24.03 8.02 -27.58
N PRO A 61 23.78 7.59 -28.84
CA PRO A 61 22.49 7.05 -29.26
C PRO A 61 21.97 5.92 -28.35
N ALA A 62 22.88 5.12 -27.80
CA ALA A 62 22.54 4.05 -26.85
C ALA A 62 21.93 4.60 -25.55
N THR A 63 22.48 5.71 -25.03
CA THR A 63 21.98 6.35 -23.81
C THR A 63 20.58 6.94 -24.03
N ILE A 64 20.34 7.56 -25.19
CA ILE A 64 19.03 8.11 -25.57
C ILE A 64 17.99 6.98 -25.68
N ALA A 65 18.36 5.86 -26.31
CA ALA A 65 17.48 4.69 -26.44
C ALA A 65 17.12 4.09 -25.06
N ILE A 66 18.09 4.00 -24.15
CA ILE A 66 17.84 3.56 -22.77
C ILE A 66 16.87 4.51 -22.08
N SER A 67 17.12 5.83 -22.12
CA SER A 67 16.22 6.81 -21.51
C SER A 67 14.79 6.76 -22.08
N ALA A 68 14.65 6.59 -23.41
CA ALA A 68 13.34 6.48 -24.06
C ALA A 68 12.59 5.22 -23.61
N THR A 69 13.29 4.07 -23.53
CA THR A 69 12.69 2.80 -23.09
C THR A 69 12.37 2.80 -21.59
N THR A 70 13.21 3.40 -20.76
CA THR A 70 12.93 3.62 -19.33
C THR A 70 11.68 4.49 -19.15
N LEU A 71 11.59 5.63 -19.84
CA LEU A 71 10.45 6.53 -19.73
C LEU A 71 9.15 5.86 -20.20
N LEU A 72 9.21 5.07 -21.28
CA LEU A 72 8.08 4.28 -21.76
C LEU A 72 7.66 3.22 -20.73
N GLY A 73 8.64 2.50 -20.17
CA GLY A 73 8.42 1.50 -19.13
C GLY A 73 7.77 2.09 -17.89
N ASP A 74 8.23 3.26 -17.44
CA ASP A 74 7.68 3.99 -16.30
C ASP A 74 6.22 4.38 -16.55
N MET A 75 5.89 4.89 -17.74
CA MET A 75 4.50 5.27 -18.09
C MET A 75 3.56 4.06 -18.09
N LEU A 76 3.98 2.94 -18.68
CA LEU A 76 3.20 1.70 -18.67
C LEU A 76 3.07 1.14 -17.25
N GLY A 77 4.14 1.19 -16.46
CA GLY A 77 4.14 0.78 -15.06
C GLY A 77 3.20 1.63 -14.20
N LEU A 78 3.14 2.95 -14.45
CA LEU A 78 2.21 3.87 -13.80
C LEU A 78 0.76 3.51 -14.13
N VAL A 79 0.45 3.31 -15.41
CA VAL A 79 -0.89 2.91 -15.85
C VAL A 79 -1.30 1.59 -15.21
N ALA A 80 -0.44 0.57 -15.25
CA ALA A 80 -0.69 -0.73 -14.64
C ALA A 80 -0.89 -0.61 -13.12
N SER A 81 -0.10 0.24 -12.45
CA SER A 81 -0.20 0.47 -11.00
C SER A 81 -1.50 1.19 -10.63
N ILE A 82 -1.92 2.19 -11.39
CA ILE A 82 -3.22 2.87 -11.20
C ILE A 82 -4.36 1.86 -11.39
N PHE A 83 -4.30 1.08 -12.47
CA PHE A 83 -5.31 0.06 -12.75
C PHE A 83 -5.40 -0.94 -11.60
N LYS A 84 -4.25 -1.43 -11.14
CA LYS A 84 -4.16 -2.33 -9.98
C LYS A 84 -4.66 -1.67 -8.71
N LEU A 85 -4.31 -0.42 -8.42
CA LEU A 85 -4.78 0.29 -7.22
C LEU A 85 -6.31 0.47 -7.23
N VAL A 86 -6.88 0.88 -8.36
CA VAL A 86 -8.32 1.12 -8.53
C VAL A 86 -9.11 -0.19 -8.46
N LEU A 87 -8.65 -1.26 -9.13
CA LEU A 87 -9.35 -2.54 -9.15
C LEU A 87 -9.12 -3.40 -7.91
N GLN A 88 -7.97 -3.23 -7.23
CA GLN A 88 -7.55 -4.10 -6.13
C GLN A 88 -7.78 -3.49 -4.75
N GLN A 89 -8.67 -2.49 -4.65
CA GLN A 89 -9.25 -1.96 -3.40
C GLN A 89 -10.07 -3.00 -2.58
N ARG A 90 -9.92 -4.30 -2.85
CA ARG A 90 -10.41 -5.38 -2.00
C ARG A 90 -9.31 -5.81 -1.04
N SER A 91 -9.26 -5.17 0.13
CA SER A 91 -8.82 -5.74 1.42
C SER A 91 -8.51 -4.63 2.42
N SER A 92 -9.41 -3.68 2.61
CA SER A 92 -9.68 -3.24 3.98
C SER A 92 -10.48 -4.38 4.59
N VAL A 93 -9.79 -5.28 5.31
CA VAL A 93 -10.45 -6.28 6.15
C VAL A 93 -11.40 -5.48 7.04
N PRO A 94 -12.73 -5.60 6.87
CA PRO A 94 -13.63 -4.93 7.78
C PRO A 94 -13.29 -5.46 9.17
N LEU A 95 -12.97 -4.57 10.10
CA LEU A 95 -12.83 -4.89 11.52
C LEU A 95 -14.14 -5.55 11.94
N LYS A 96 -14.20 -6.88 11.87
CA LYS A 96 -15.37 -7.63 12.28
C LYS A 96 -15.51 -7.42 13.78
N PRO A 97 -16.63 -6.91 14.28
CA PRO A 97 -16.86 -6.83 15.71
C PRO A 97 -16.76 -8.25 16.29
N VAL A 98 -15.87 -8.43 17.26
CA VAL A 98 -15.61 -9.73 17.94
C VAL A 98 -16.73 -10.06 18.94
N THR A 99 -17.72 -9.16 19.11
CA THR A 99 -18.96 -9.48 19.84
C THR A 99 -19.75 -10.52 19.07
N GLY A 100 -19.42 -11.79 19.28
CA GLY A 100 -20.32 -12.89 19.04
C GLY A 100 -21.50 -12.69 19.96
N ILE A 101 -22.56 -12.04 19.45
CA ILE A 101 -23.89 -12.22 20.03
C ILE A 101 -24.20 -13.69 19.79
N ARG A 102 -23.85 -14.52 20.78
CA ARG A 102 -24.26 -15.90 20.90
C ARG A 102 -25.78 -15.88 21.05
N LEU A 103 -26.48 -15.80 19.93
CA LEU A 103 -27.86 -16.21 19.83
C LEU A 103 -27.85 -17.74 19.92
N GLU A 104 -27.74 -18.26 21.13
CA GLU A 104 -28.22 -19.62 21.41
C GLU A 104 -29.74 -19.56 21.23
N SER A 105 -30.20 -19.96 20.04
CA SER A 105 -31.58 -20.36 19.84
C SER A 105 -31.78 -21.65 20.62
N TYR A 106 -32.59 -21.56 21.65
CA TYR A 106 -33.33 -22.69 22.23
C TYR A 106 -34.19 -23.38 21.16
#